data_AF-A0A0J9SIZ8-F1
#
_entry.id   AF-A0A0J9SIZ8-F1
#
_cell.length_a   1.000
_cell.length_b   1.000
_cell.length_c   1.000
_cell.angle_alpha   90.00
_cell.angle_beta   90.00
_cell.angle_gamma   90.00
#
_symmetry.space_group_name_H-M   'P 1'
#
loop_
_entity.id
_entity.type
_entity.pdbx_description
1 polymer ?
#
loop_
_entity_poly.entity_id
_entity_poly.type
_entity_poly.pdbx_seq_one_letter_code
_entity_poly.pdbx_strand_id
1 'polypeptide(L)'
;MADLKQVKLLLPSVINYNKLDSYSGYGLYDDCVDLKQKKDDKDVIKNFHNICMSITGVIDSFKDISIYNLFDNNKCTVFAMWMYDYLIKQLKYHYDYSKIAKFINIINPIFIRYSKSVGCNIFPYIGIERYVDTLKILYDFAINYDTIMQHIRNNGNKCSEEFSKYIKEKVKLLKEEKENCAYSTHPYCRVFNDIFKQPLIEKLLQLECTRVTSEEINAILEEKLQHQHFEDNPDIYFDAHGKDFSVHSHAQEQHERITTKEDTSTPSNNIMGTTLPVVGSVFTMSLLYRVIIKNL
;
A
#
# COMPACT_ATOMS: atom_id res chain seq x y z
N MET A 1 25.07 -1.66 13.66
CA MET A 1 23.62 -1.49 13.92
C MET A 1 22.90 -2.49 13.04
N ALA A 2 22.09 -3.42 13.57
CA ALA A 2 21.42 -4.42 12.71
C ALA A 2 20.57 -3.70 11.65
N ASP A 3 20.87 -3.95 10.38
CA ASP A 3 20.20 -3.42 9.18
C ASP A 3 18.66 -3.49 9.26
N LEU A 4 18.11 -4.57 9.84
CA LEU A 4 16.69 -4.73 10.13
C LEU A 4 16.10 -3.56 10.94
N LYS A 5 16.84 -3.04 11.92
CA LYS A 5 16.36 -1.92 12.75
C LYS A 5 16.25 -0.63 11.95
N GLN A 6 17.17 -0.38 11.01
CA GLN A 6 17.14 0.79 10.14
C GLN A 6 15.97 0.71 9.16
N VAL A 7 15.77 -0.46 8.53
CA VAL A 7 14.69 -0.68 7.56
C VAL A 7 13.32 -0.61 8.21
N LYS A 8 13.17 -1.05 9.46
CA LYS A 8 11.88 -1.19 10.13
C LYS A 8 11.04 0.10 10.13
N LEU A 9 11.68 1.27 10.26
CA LEU A 9 10.98 2.57 10.26
C LEU A 9 10.54 3.03 8.87
N LEU A 10 11.17 2.49 7.83
CA LEU A 10 10.88 2.80 6.43
C LEU A 10 9.85 1.84 5.80
N LEU A 11 9.42 0.82 6.55
CA LEU A 11 8.48 -0.17 6.06
C LEU A 11 7.10 0.48 5.80
N PRO A 12 6.54 0.34 4.58
CA PRO A 12 5.20 0.83 4.25
C PRO A 12 4.13 0.42 5.25
N SER A 13 4.16 -0.81 5.77
CA SER A 13 3.19 -1.24 6.78
C SER A 13 3.25 -0.38 8.04
N VAL A 14 4.45 -0.03 8.52
CA VAL A 14 4.64 0.83 9.70
C VAL A 14 4.16 2.25 9.42
N ILE A 15 4.53 2.82 8.27
CA ILE A 15 4.11 4.18 7.87
C ILE A 15 2.57 4.25 7.76
N ASN A 16 1.97 3.28 7.08
CA ASN A 16 0.52 3.21 6.87
C ASN A 16 -0.23 3.07 8.19
N TYR A 17 0.20 2.18 9.10
CA TYR A 17 -0.49 2.01 10.38
C TYR A 17 -0.34 3.23 11.29
N ASN A 18 0.83 3.87 11.34
CA ASN A 18 1.00 5.12 12.05
C ASN A 18 0.07 6.22 11.51
N LYS A 19 -0.13 6.24 10.18
CA LYS A 19 -1.08 7.15 9.55
C LYS A 19 -2.52 6.85 10.00
N LEU A 20 -2.94 5.59 10.04
CA LEU A 20 -4.27 5.23 10.56
C LEU A 20 -4.43 5.56 12.05
N ASP A 21 -3.41 5.30 12.87
CA ASP A 21 -3.40 5.63 14.30
C ASP A 21 -3.59 7.12 14.55
N SER A 22 -3.10 7.98 13.66
CA SER A 22 -3.24 9.44 13.77
C SER A 22 -4.69 9.95 13.71
N TYR A 23 -5.63 9.13 13.23
CA TYR A 23 -7.06 9.44 13.22
C TYR A 23 -7.78 9.02 14.52
N SER A 24 -7.05 8.47 15.49
CA SER A 24 -7.58 8.12 16.79
C SER A 24 -8.16 9.34 17.51
N GLY A 25 -9.43 9.28 17.86
CA GLY A 25 -10.13 10.36 18.57
C GLY A 25 -10.89 11.35 17.68
N TYR A 26 -10.74 11.27 16.36
CA TYR A 26 -11.51 12.08 15.38
C TYR A 26 -12.75 11.34 14.86
N GLY A 27 -13.21 10.33 15.58
CA GLY A 27 -14.33 9.48 15.17
C GLY A 27 -15.70 10.12 15.31
N LEU A 28 -16.70 9.31 14.97
CA LEU A 28 -18.11 9.70 14.96
C LEU A 28 -18.65 9.69 16.39
N TYR A 29 -18.51 10.82 17.08
CA TYR A 29 -18.83 10.95 18.49
C TYR A 29 -20.26 10.51 18.82
N ASP A 30 -21.26 11.08 18.14
CA ASP A 30 -22.67 10.80 18.42
C ASP A 30 -23.03 9.34 18.14
N ASP A 31 -22.57 8.78 17.02
CA ASP A 31 -22.76 7.36 16.70
C ASP A 31 -22.16 6.46 17.80
N CYS A 32 -20.95 6.78 18.28
CA CYS A 32 -20.27 6.01 19.30
C CYS A 32 -20.92 6.13 20.68
N VAL A 33 -21.53 7.27 21.01
CA VAL A 33 -22.34 7.46 22.22
C VAL A 33 -23.63 6.66 22.14
N ASP A 34 -24.35 6.78 21.02
CA ASP A 34 -25.62 6.08 20.78
C ASP A 34 -25.47 4.56 20.83
N LEU A 35 -24.45 4.02 20.16
CA LEU A 35 -24.18 2.58 20.16
C LEU A 35 -23.83 2.06 21.55
N LYS A 36 -23.16 2.88 22.37
CA LYS A 36 -22.83 2.53 23.75
C LYS A 36 -24.08 2.47 24.63
N GLN A 37 -25.02 3.42 24.47
CA GLN A 37 -26.23 3.51 25.29
C GLN A 37 -27.30 2.48 24.94
N LYS A 38 -27.37 2.03 23.69
CA LYS A 38 -28.37 1.06 23.21
C LYS A 38 -28.16 -0.39 23.70
N LYS A 39 -27.22 -0.66 24.62
CA LYS A 39 -26.87 -2.03 25.02
C LYS A 39 -26.83 -2.19 26.54
N ASP A 40 -27.52 -3.24 26.99
CA ASP A 40 -27.72 -3.65 28.38
C ASP A 40 -26.40 -3.75 29.16
N ASP A 41 -26.36 -3.16 30.36
CA ASP A 41 -25.17 -2.85 31.17
C ASP A 41 -24.33 -4.07 31.61
N LYS A 42 -24.78 -5.30 31.35
CA LYS A 42 -24.19 -6.51 31.93
C LYS A 42 -22.90 -7.01 31.28
N ASP A 43 -22.51 -6.43 30.15
CA ASP A 43 -21.40 -7.00 29.37
C ASP A 43 -20.58 -5.89 28.67
N VAL A 44 -20.06 -4.99 29.51
CA VAL A 44 -19.35 -3.76 29.12
C VAL A 44 -18.02 -4.10 28.46
N ILE A 45 -17.92 -3.79 27.17
CA ILE A 45 -16.62 -3.65 26.51
C ILE A 45 -15.95 -2.42 27.11
N LYS A 46 -14.95 -2.64 27.97
CA LYS A 46 -14.15 -1.54 28.55
C LYS A 46 -13.60 -0.67 27.42
N ASN A 47 -13.63 0.63 27.62
CA ASN A 47 -13.17 1.62 26.65
C ASN A 47 -13.88 1.59 25.28
N PHE A 48 -15.09 1.02 25.19
CA PHE A 48 -15.86 0.95 23.93
C PHE A 48 -15.87 2.26 23.16
N HIS A 49 -16.17 3.38 23.84
CA HIS A 49 -16.25 4.69 23.20
C HIS A 49 -14.92 5.07 22.53
N ASN A 50 -13.78 4.91 23.21
CA ASN A 50 -12.47 5.24 22.66
C ASN A 50 -12.11 4.35 21.47
N ILE A 51 -12.39 3.04 21.57
CA ILE A 51 -12.15 2.09 20.47
C ILE A 51 -13.02 2.43 19.26
N CYS A 52 -14.29 2.76 19.50
CA CYS A 52 -15.22 3.22 18.48
C CYS A 52 -14.74 4.51 17.80
N MET A 53 -14.29 5.50 18.59
CA MET A 53 -13.75 6.75 18.07
C MET A 53 -12.50 6.53 17.20
N SER A 54 -11.59 5.62 17.60
CA SER A 54 -10.41 5.31 16.78
C SER A 54 -10.77 4.68 15.44
N ILE A 55 -11.65 3.69 15.44
CA ILE A 55 -12.03 2.99 14.20
C ILE A 55 -12.86 3.90 13.29
N THR A 56 -13.81 4.63 13.86
CA THR A 56 -14.67 5.51 13.07
C THR A 56 -13.95 6.76 12.56
N GLY A 57 -12.89 7.23 13.24
CA GLY A 57 -12.06 8.31 12.73
C GLY A 57 -11.36 7.95 11.42
N VAL A 58 -10.87 6.70 11.32
CA VAL A 58 -10.32 6.18 10.06
C VAL A 58 -11.39 6.04 8.98
N ILE A 59 -12.59 5.55 9.34
CA ILE A 59 -13.71 5.40 8.40
C ILE A 59 -14.14 6.76 7.83
N ASP A 60 -14.24 7.78 8.68
CA ASP A 60 -14.70 9.11 8.28
C ASP A 60 -13.69 9.79 7.35
N SER A 61 -12.40 9.58 7.61
CA SER A 61 -11.30 10.11 6.79
C SER A 61 -10.89 9.20 5.61
N PHE A 62 -11.59 8.09 5.38
CA PHE A 62 -11.10 7.00 4.53
C PHE A 62 -10.83 7.42 3.07
N LYS A 63 -11.63 8.33 2.53
CA LYS A 63 -11.46 8.84 1.15
C LYS A 63 -10.16 9.62 0.98
N ASP A 64 -9.76 10.35 2.01
CA ASP A 64 -8.63 11.28 1.98
C ASP A 64 -7.33 10.63 2.47
N ILE A 65 -7.41 9.49 3.15
CA ILE A 65 -6.23 8.74 3.58
C ILE A 65 -5.48 8.20 2.37
N SER A 66 -4.25 8.67 2.19
CA SER A 66 -3.27 8.07 1.29
C SER A 66 -2.58 6.89 1.98
N ILE A 67 -2.47 5.77 1.27
CA ILE A 67 -1.81 4.54 1.72
C ILE A 67 -0.71 4.23 0.74
N TYR A 68 0.50 4.00 1.26
CA TYR A 68 1.70 3.76 0.48
C TYR A 68 1.83 2.28 0.07
N ASN A 69 2.33 2.05 -1.14
CA ASN A 69 2.74 0.74 -1.70
C ASN A 69 1.67 -0.36 -1.70
N LEU A 70 0.43 0.00 -2.05
CA LEU A 70 -0.64 -0.98 -2.25
C LEU A 70 -0.39 -1.87 -3.48
N PHE A 71 0.03 -3.11 -3.27
CA PHE A 71 0.17 -4.09 -4.34
C PHE A 71 -1.18 -4.57 -4.90
N ASP A 72 -2.24 -4.49 -4.10
CA ASP A 72 -3.61 -4.92 -4.41
C ASP A 72 -4.54 -3.74 -4.78
N ASN A 73 -4.01 -2.51 -4.79
CA ASN A 73 -4.78 -1.27 -4.91
C ASN A 73 -5.99 -1.19 -3.96
N ASN A 74 -5.95 -1.87 -2.82
CA ASN A 74 -7.08 -2.01 -1.91
C ASN A 74 -6.76 -1.48 -0.50
N LYS A 75 -7.06 -0.20 -0.27
CA LYS A 75 -6.94 0.46 1.05
C LYS A 75 -7.70 -0.30 2.16
N CYS A 76 -8.73 -1.05 1.81
CA CYS A 76 -9.55 -1.77 2.79
C CYS A 76 -8.84 -2.92 3.44
N THR A 77 -7.94 -3.58 2.73
CA THR A 77 -7.17 -4.66 3.34
C THR A 77 -6.22 -4.09 4.39
N VAL A 78 -5.57 -2.96 4.10
CA VAL A 78 -4.74 -2.23 5.10
C VAL A 78 -5.56 -1.84 6.32
N PHE A 79 -6.72 -1.24 6.11
CA PHE A 79 -7.62 -0.86 7.20
C PHE A 79 -8.11 -2.07 8.00
N ALA A 80 -8.48 -3.17 7.34
CA ALA A 80 -8.90 -4.39 8.02
C ALA A 80 -7.77 -4.96 8.89
N MET A 81 -6.54 -5.05 8.35
CA MET A 81 -5.38 -5.54 9.11
C MET A 81 -5.08 -4.65 10.32
N TRP A 82 -5.10 -3.33 10.15
CA TRP A 82 -4.91 -2.38 11.24
C TRP A 82 -6.02 -2.47 12.29
N MET A 83 -7.28 -2.48 11.87
CA MET A 83 -8.43 -2.51 12.76
C MET A 83 -8.42 -3.75 13.63
N TYR A 84 -8.16 -4.93 13.07
CA TYR A 84 -8.08 -6.16 13.85
C TYR A 84 -6.85 -6.19 14.76
N ASP A 85 -5.69 -5.72 14.32
CA ASP A 85 -4.51 -5.58 15.18
C ASP A 85 -4.78 -4.65 16.38
N TYR A 86 -5.43 -3.51 16.13
CA TYR A 86 -5.87 -2.59 17.16
C TYR A 86 -6.87 -3.26 18.11
N LEU A 87 -7.91 -3.92 17.61
CA LEU A 87 -8.90 -4.62 18.43
C LEU A 87 -8.29 -5.76 19.24
N ILE A 88 -7.35 -6.51 18.67
CA ILE A 88 -6.61 -7.56 19.36
C ILE A 88 -5.83 -6.97 20.54
N LYS A 89 -5.10 -5.87 20.33
CA LYS A 89 -4.37 -5.18 21.41
C LYS A 89 -5.29 -4.65 22.51
N GLN A 90 -6.49 -4.18 22.16
CA GLN A 90 -7.42 -3.57 23.11
C GLN A 90 -8.28 -4.60 23.86
N LEU A 91 -8.67 -5.71 23.22
CA LEU A 91 -9.78 -6.55 23.66
C LEU A 91 -9.43 -8.03 23.82
N LYS A 92 -8.38 -8.54 23.16
CA LYS A 92 -8.02 -9.98 23.24
C LYS A 92 -7.53 -10.29 24.65
N TYR A 93 -8.05 -11.36 25.23
CA TYR A 93 -7.56 -11.92 26.48
C TYR A 93 -7.20 -13.38 26.26
N HIS A 94 -5.91 -13.72 26.33
CA HIS A 94 -5.38 -15.01 25.89
C HIS A 94 -5.85 -15.40 24.47
N TYR A 95 -6.60 -16.48 24.32
CA TYR A 95 -7.12 -16.99 23.04
C TYR A 95 -8.60 -16.66 22.82
N ASP A 96 -9.19 -15.79 23.64
CA ASP A 96 -10.58 -15.37 23.54
C ASP A 96 -10.75 -14.15 22.62
N TYR A 97 -11.47 -14.34 21.52
CA TYR A 97 -11.83 -13.33 20.53
C TYR A 97 -13.31 -12.88 20.62
N SER A 98 -14.07 -13.38 21.60
CA SER A 98 -15.50 -13.10 21.75
C SER A 98 -15.80 -11.60 21.89
N LYS A 99 -14.96 -10.87 22.62
CA LYS A 99 -15.07 -9.40 22.78
C LYS A 99 -14.85 -8.65 21.47
N ILE A 100 -13.96 -9.14 20.62
CA ILE A 100 -13.70 -8.55 19.30
C ILE A 100 -14.91 -8.78 18.40
N ALA A 101 -15.41 -10.02 18.32
CA ALA A 101 -16.61 -10.35 17.57
C ALA A 101 -17.83 -9.53 18.05
N LYS A 102 -17.99 -9.40 19.37
CA LYS A 102 -19.02 -8.57 19.98
C LYS A 102 -18.87 -7.10 19.61
N PHE A 103 -17.66 -6.55 19.68
CA PHE A 103 -17.39 -5.17 19.29
C PHE A 103 -17.78 -4.92 17.82
N ILE A 104 -17.30 -5.76 16.91
CA ILE A 104 -17.60 -5.69 15.48
C ILE A 104 -19.12 -5.75 15.25
N ASN A 105 -19.84 -6.64 15.93
CA ASN A 105 -21.30 -6.72 15.85
C ASN A 105 -22.00 -5.44 16.30
N ILE A 106 -21.50 -4.76 17.33
CA ILE A 106 -22.06 -3.50 17.81
C ILE A 106 -21.86 -2.38 16.78
N ILE A 107 -20.67 -2.27 16.20
CA ILE A 107 -20.35 -1.19 15.24
C ILE A 107 -20.76 -1.52 13.80
N ASN A 108 -21.26 -2.72 13.54
CA ASN A 108 -21.70 -3.19 12.23
C ASN A 108 -22.64 -2.22 11.47
N PRO A 109 -23.62 -1.55 12.11
CA PRO A 109 -24.45 -0.57 11.41
C PRO A 109 -23.64 0.57 10.76
N ILE A 110 -22.53 0.98 11.38
CA ILE A 110 -21.61 1.98 10.82
C ILE A 110 -20.90 1.38 9.60
N PHE A 111 -20.35 0.17 9.71
CA PHE A 111 -19.71 -0.50 8.56
C PHE A 111 -20.65 -0.68 7.37
N ILE A 112 -21.91 -1.07 7.60
CA ILE A 112 -22.92 -1.18 6.53
C ILE A 112 -23.15 0.18 5.86
N ARG A 113 -23.30 1.24 6.64
CA ARG A 113 -23.53 2.60 6.12
C ARG A 113 -22.34 3.08 5.28
N TYR A 114 -21.12 2.88 5.77
CA TYR A 114 -19.92 3.40 5.13
C TYR A 114 -19.40 2.50 4.00
N SER A 115 -19.55 1.17 4.07
CA SER A 115 -19.15 0.28 2.96
C SER A 115 -19.74 0.70 1.62
N LYS A 116 -20.98 1.23 1.62
CA LYS A 116 -21.64 1.78 0.43
C LYS A 116 -21.09 3.14 -0.02
N SER A 117 -20.57 3.97 0.89
CA SER A 117 -20.13 5.34 0.60
C SER A 117 -18.62 5.48 0.36
N VAL A 118 -17.80 4.66 1.01
CA VAL A 118 -16.33 4.63 0.91
C VAL A 118 -15.81 3.46 0.08
N GLY A 119 -16.70 2.55 -0.37
CA GLY A 119 -16.34 1.41 -1.21
C GLY A 119 -15.54 0.32 -0.47
N CYS A 120 -15.65 0.29 0.86
CA CYS A 120 -14.80 -0.56 1.68
C CYS A 120 -15.54 -1.75 2.30
N ASN A 121 -15.20 -2.96 1.83
CA ASN A 121 -15.83 -4.18 2.29
C ASN A 121 -14.96 -4.89 3.35
N ILE A 122 -15.29 -4.68 4.63
CA ILE A 122 -14.64 -5.36 5.75
C ILE A 122 -15.28 -6.72 6.10
N PHE A 123 -16.45 -7.04 5.52
CA PHE A 123 -17.19 -8.27 5.83
C PHE A 123 -16.41 -9.57 5.59
N PRO A 124 -15.54 -9.70 4.58
CA PRO A 124 -14.75 -10.91 4.37
C PRO A 124 -13.87 -11.28 5.58
N TYR A 125 -13.50 -10.30 6.41
CA TYR A 125 -12.61 -10.49 7.56
C TYR A 125 -13.34 -10.84 8.86
N ILE A 126 -14.68 -10.75 8.88
CA ILE A 126 -15.49 -11.08 10.07
C ILE A 126 -15.55 -12.61 10.23
N GLY A 127 -15.37 -13.10 11.46
CA GLY A 127 -15.42 -14.53 11.78
C GLY A 127 -14.10 -15.29 11.55
N ILE A 128 -13.04 -14.59 11.15
CA ILE A 128 -11.68 -15.15 11.01
C ILE A 128 -10.69 -14.55 12.01
N GLU A 129 -11.18 -13.95 13.09
CA GLU A 129 -10.42 -13.17 14.08
C GLU A 129 -9.16 -13.91 14.55
N ARG A 130 -9.29 -15.23 14.78
CA ARG A 130 -8.20 -16.09 15.24
C ARG A 130 -7.04 -16.26 14.26
N TYR A 131 -7.24 -15.90 12.99
CA TYR A 131 -6.26 -16.03 11.91
C TYR A 131 -5.74 -14.68 11.40
N VAL A 132 -6.28 -13.57 11.92
CA VAL A 132 -5.92 -12.24 11.41
C VAL A 132 -4.45 -11.92 11.68
N ASP A 133 -3.87 -12.38 12.80
CA ASP A 133 -2.45 -12.22 13.09
C ASP A 133 -1.58 -12.82 11.95
N THR A 134 -1.92 -14.02 11.46
CA THR A 134 -1.23 -14.67 10.33
C THR A 134 -1.41 -13.90 9.02
N LEU A 135 -2.65 -13.53 8.67
CA LEU A 135 -2.93 -12.73 7.46
C LEU A 135 -2.16 -11.43 7.48
N LYS A 136 -2.14 -10.75 8.62
CA LYS A 136 -1.47 -9.48 8.81
C LYS A 136 0.03 -9.61 8.60
N ILE A 137 0.68 -10.63 9.17
CA ILE A 137 2.12 -10.87 8.97
C ILE A 137 2.45 -11.00 7.48
N LEU A 138 1.66 -11.78 6.74
CA LEU A 138 1.88 -12.00 5.31
C LEU A 138 1.52 -10.78 4.46
N TYR A 139 0.48 -10.04 4.85
CA TYR A 139 0.08 -8.82 4.16
C TYR A 139 1.13 -7.71 4.35
N ASP A 140 1.62 -7.55 5.58
CA ASP A 140 2.73 -6.64 5.89
C ASP A 140 3.98 -7.05 5.12
N PHE A 141 4.24 -8.35 4.94
CA PHE A 141 5.36 -8.80 4.12
C PHE A 141 5.21 -8.36 2.66
N ALA A 142 4.01 -8.51 2.10
CA ALA A 142 3.72 -8.17 0.72
C ALA A 142 3.82 -6.66 0.46
N ILE A 143 3.21 -5.83 1.31
CA ILE A 143 3.25 -4.37 1.17
C ILE A 143 4.65 -3.80 1.38
N ASN A 144 5.49 -4.50 2.16
CA ASN A 144 6.87 -4.11 2.43
C ASN A 144 7.87 -4.62 1.38
N TYR A 145 7.42 -5.42 0.40
CA TYR A 145 8.31 -6.13 -0.51
C TYR A 145 9.29 -5.20 -1.23
N ASP A 146 8.82 -4.10 -1.83
CA ASP A 146 9.68 -3.24 -2.65
C ASP A 146 10.75 -2.55 -1.79
N THR A 147 10.39 -2.12 -0.58
CA THR A 147 11.34 -1.56 0.41
C THR A 147 12.38 -2.59 0.85
N ILE A 148 11.96 -3.82 1.15
CA ILE A 148 12.86 -4.91 1.54
C ILE A 148 13.80 -5.24 0.38
N MET A 149 13.27 -5.39 -0.83
CA MET A 149 14.04 -5.72 -2.04
C MET A 149 15.05 -4.63 -2.38
N GLN A 150 14.65 -3.36 -2.31
CA GLN A 150 15.55 -2.23 -2.53
C GLN A 150 16.70 -2.23 -1.50
N HIS A 151 16.41 -2.47 -0.23
CA HIS A 151 17.43 -2.56 0.80
C HIS A 151 18.44 -3.68 0.53
N ILE A 152 17.95 -4.87 0.19
CA ILE A 152 18.78 -6.03 -0.18
C ILE A 152 19.69 -5.69 -1.37
N ARG A 153 19.12 -5.14 -2.44
CA ARG A 153 19.87 -4.76 -3.65
C ARG A 153 20.94 -3.72 -3.36
N ASN A 154 20.59 -2.69 -2.60
CA ASN A 154 21.53 -1.66 -2.22
C ASN A 154 22.71 -2.28 -1.49
N ASN A 155 22.50 -3.28 -0.62
CA ASN A 155 23.55 -3.96 0.14
C ASN A 155 24.26 -5.08 -0.64
N GLY A 156 24.22 -5.06 -1.98
CA GLY A 156 24.88 -6.10 -2.79
C GLY A 156 24.28 -7.49 -2.60
N ASN A 157 22.97 -7.55 -2.35
CA ASN A 157 22.20 -8.74 -1.98
C ASN A 157 22.59 -9.37 -0.62
N LYS A 158 23.39 -8.68 0.18
CA LYS A 158 23.79 -9.12 1.52
C LYS A 158 22.88 -8.55 2.60
N CYS A 159 22.76 -9.28 3.70
CA CYS A 159 21.95 -8.87 4.84
C CYS A 159 22.48 -9.50 6.14
N SER A 160 22.11 -8.91 7.28
CA SER A 160 22.42 -9.50 8.58
C SER A 160 21.70 -10.84 8.78
N GLU A 161 22.17 -11.60 9.78
CA GLU A 161 21.48 -12.80 10.25
C GLU A 161 20.02 -12.52 10.66
N GLU A 162 19.77 -11.43 11.38
CA GLU A 162 18.43 -11.08 11.86
C GLU A 162 17.48 -10.78 10.68
N PHE A 163 17.97 -10.04 9.68
CA PHE A 163 17.17 -9.70 8.50
C PHE A 163 16.91 -10.92 7.62
N SER A 164 17.92 -11.78 7.42
CA SER A 164 17.76 -13.07 6.73
C SER A 164 16.73 -13.96 7.41
N LYS A 165 16.76 -14.04 8.75
CA LYS A 165 15.77 -14.78 9.54
C LYS A 165 14.38 -14.20 9.39
N TYR A 166 14.23 -12.87 9.48
CA TYR A 166 12.97 -12.17 9.29
C TYR A 166 12.31 -12.51 7.94
N ILE A 167 13.09 -12.59 6.86
CA ILE A 167 12.60 -12.95 5.51
C ILE A 167 12.22 -14.44 5.45
N LYS A 168 13.13 -15.32 5.88
CA LYS A 168 12.93 -16.78 5.83
C LYS A 168 11.69 -17.24 6.59
N GLU A 169 11.43 -16.65 7.75
CA GLU A 169 10.23 -16.96 8.54
C GLU A 169 8.94 -16.61 7.79
N LYS A 170 8.89 -15.48 7.08
CA LYS A 170 7.70 -15.06 6.30
C LYS A 170 7.53 -15.85 5.02
N VAL A 171 8.62 -16.18 4.34
CA VAL A 171 8.61 -17.07 3.17
C VAL A 171 8.11 -18.46 3.57
N LYS A 172 8.60 -18.99 4.69
CA LYS A 172 8.13 -20.27 5.23
C LYS A 172 6.64 -20.22 5.56
N LEU A 173 6.19 -19.20 6.29
CA LEU A 173 4.78 -19.03 6.62
C LEU A 173 3.90 -18.93 5.36
N LEU A 174 4.33 -18.15 4.36
CA LEU A 174 3.60 -18.02 3.10
C LEU A 174 3.46 -19.37 2.38
N LYS A 175 4.53 -20.17 2.38
CA LYS A 175 4.52 -21.51 1.78
C LYS A 175 3.52 -22.44 2.49
N GLU A 176 3.57 -22.47 3.82
CA GLU A 176 2.65 -23.27 4.64
C GLU A 176 1.19 -22.87 4.40
N GLU A 177 0.90 -21.56 4.40
CA GLU A 177 -0.46 -21.07 4.15
C GLU A 177 -0.94 -21.30 2.72
N LYS A 178 -0.05 -21.20 1.72
CA LYS A 178 -0.34 -21.57 0.32
C LYS A 178 -0.79 -23.04 0.23
N GLU A 179 -0.09 -23.94 0.90
CA GLU A 179 -0.40 -25.37 0.91
C GLU A 179 -1.71 -25.65 1.67
N ASN A 180 -1.88 -25.05 2.85
CA ASN A 180 -3.08 -25.21 3.68
C ASN A 180 -4.35 -24.69 2.99
N CYS A 181 -4.24 -23.62 2.20
CA CYS A 181 -5.38 -22.98 1.54
C CYS A 181 -5.61 -23.39 0.08
N ALA A 182 -4.83 -24.33 -0.46
CA ALA A 182 -4.96 -24.77 -1.85
C ALA A 182 -6.33 -25.37 -2.18
N TYR A 183 -6.92 -26.14 -1.26
CA TYR A 183 -8.20 -26.85 -1.47
C TYR A 183 -9.22 -26.59 -0.34
N SER A 184 -8.88 -25.71 0.60
CA SER A 184 -9.72 -25.43 1.76
C SER A 184 -10.79 -24.40 1.42
N THR A 185 -12.04 -24.69 1.81
CA THR A 185 -13.18 -23.76 1.72
C THR A 185 -13.34 -22.91 2.97
N HIS A 186 -12.43 -23.04 3.94
CA HIS A 186 -12.47 -22.29 5.19
C HIS A 186 -12.52 -20.77 4.91
N PRO A 187 -13.32 -19.96 5.63
CA PRO A 187 -13.44 -18.52 5.40
C PRO A 187 -12.09 -17.78 5.31
N TYR A 188 -11.16 -18.10 6.21
CA TYR A 188 -9.77 -17.61 6.15
C TYR A 188 -9.09 -17.87 4.80
N CYS A 189 -9.21 -19.07 4.25
CA CYS A 189 -8.57 -19.42 2.98
C CYS A 189 -9.18 -18.69 1.78
N ARG A 190 -10.47 -18.33 1.85
CA ARG A 190 -11.07 -17.44 0.86
C ARG A 190 -10.42 -16.06 0.89
N VAL A 191 -10.30 -15.46 2.08
CA VAL A 191 -9.62 -14.16 2.25
C VAL A 191 -8.16 -14.23 1.81
N PHE A 192 -7.44 -15.28 2.19
CA PHE A 192 -6.06 -15.51 1.78
C PHE A 192 -5.94 -15.58 0.25
N ASN A 193 -6.74 -16.41 -0.42
CA ASN A 193 -6.69 -16.57 -1.88
C ASN A 193 -7.20 -15.32 -2.64
N ASP A 194 -8.01 -14.48 -1.99
CA ASP A 194 -8.44 -13.20 -2.55
C ASP A 194 -7.32 -12.17 -2.56
N ILE A 195 -6.52 -12.11 -1.48
CA ILE A 195 -5.39 -11.20 -1.34
C ILE A 195 -4.16 -11.69 -2.13
N PHE A 196 -3.79 -12.96 -1.95
CA PHE A 196 -2.54 -13.53 -2.44
C PHE A 196 -2.74 -14.30 -3.75
N LYS A 197 -2.78 -13.58 -4.87
CA LYS A 197 -2.83 -14.19 -6.21
C LYS A 197 -1.47 -14.82 -6.57
N GLN A 198 -1.47 -15.86 -7.43
CA GLN A 198 -0.27 -16.66 -7.74
C GLN A 198 0.98 -15.83 -8.12
N PRO A 199 0.90 -14.78 -8.99
CA PRO A 199 2.09 -14.01 -9.34
C PRO A 199 2.74 -13.32 -8.13
N LEU A 200 1.92 -12.83 -7.18
CA LEU A 200 2.43 -12.23 -5.95
C LEU A 200 3.06 -13.29 -5.05
N ILE A 201 2.41 -14.45 -4.89
CA ILE A 201 2.95 -15.55 -4.08
C ILE A 201 4.34 -15.95 -4.60
N GLU A 202 4.49 -16.16 -5.91
CA GLU A 202 5.76 -16.54 -6.52
C GLU A 202 6.85 -15.48 -6.27
N LYS A 203 6.51 -14.19 -6.46
CA LYS A 203 7.41 -13.06 -6.19
C LYS A 203 7.90 -13.05 -4.73
N LEU A 204 7.00 -13.31 -3.78
CA LEU A 204 7.32 -13.31 -2.35
C LEU A 204 8.12 -14.53 -1.93
N LEU A 205 7.83 -15.70 -2.49
CA LEU A 205 8.55 -16.95 -2.18
C LEU A 205 10.02 -16.93 -2.65
N GLN A 206 10.34 -16.11 -3.65
CA GLN A 206 11.70 -15.93 -4.17
C GLN A 206 12.52 -14.90 -3.37
N LEU A 207 11.93 -14.21 -2.39
CA LEU A 207 12.64 -13.19 -1.65
C LEU A 207 13.68 -13.82 -0.70
N GLU A 208 14.95 -13.51 -0.92
CA GLU A 208 16.06 -13.95 -0.10
C GLU A 208 17.22 -12.95 -0.12
N CYS A 209 18.20 -13.16 0.76
CA CYS A 209 19.43 -12.40 0.80
C CYS A 209 20.58 -13.28 1.32
N THR A 210 21.80 -12.96 0.89
CA THR A 210 23.02 -13.61 1.35
C THR A 210 23.32 -13.14 2.77
N ARG A 211 23.15 -14.05 3.74
CA ARG A 211 23.49 -13.79 5.14
C ARG A 211 24.98 -13.54 5.28
N VAL A 212 25.35 -12.43 5.92
CA VAL A 212 26.74 -12.07 6.28
C VAL A 212 26.85 -11.72 7.77
N THR A 213 28.06 -11.48 8.25
CA THR A 213 28.27 -11.10 9.65
C THR A 213 27.81 -9.66 9.91
N SER A 214 27.59 -9.34 11.19
CA SER A 214 27.22 -7.99 11.60
C SER A 214 28.30 -6.96 11.27
N GLU A 215 29.58 -7.36 11.32
CA GLU A 215 30.71 -6.50 10.97
C GLU A 215 30.70 -6.16 9.48
N GLU A 216 30.49 -7.16 8.63
CA GLU A 216 30.44 -6.98 7.18
C GLU A 216 29.28 -6.08 6.76
N ILE A 217 28.08 -6.30 7.31
CA ILE A 217 26.93 -5.45 6.97
C ILE A 217 27.11 -4.01 7.50
N ASN A 218 27.74 -3.82 8.66
CA ASN A 218 28.01 -2.48 9.17
C ASN A 218 29.01 -1.75 8.28
N ALA A 219 30.06 -2.41 7.80
CA ALA A 219 31.01 -1.82 6.87
C ALA A 219 30.34 -1.34 5.58
N ILE A 220 29.43 -2.17 5.01
CA ILE A 220 28.64 -1.81 3.81
C ILE A 220 27.75 -0.57 4.08
N LEU A 221 27.17 -0.47 5.27
CA LEU A 221 26.31 0.66 5.64
C LEU A 221 27.14 1.95 5.88
N GLU A 222 28.31 1.83 6.51
CA GLU A 222 29.22 2.95 6.79
C GLU A 222 29.82 3.54 5.51
N GLU A 223 30.27 2.68 4.57
CA GLU A 223 30.79 3.10 3.26
C GLU A 223 29.76 3.96 2.51
N LYS A 224 28.48 3.58 2.54
CA LYS A 224 27.41 4.34 1.88
C LYS A 224 27.11 5.67 2.54
N LEU A 225 27.12 5.72 3.87
CA LEU A 225 26.92 6.99 4.59
C LEU A 225 28.01 7.99 4.21
N GLN A 226 29.26 7.54 4.05
CA GLN A 226 30.36 8.39 3.62
C GLN A 226 30.21 8.87 2.16
N HIS A 227 29.73 8.01 1.26
CA HIS A 227 29.48 8.41 -0.13
C HIS A 227 28.28 9.35 -0.29
N GLN A 228 27.23 9.22 0.53
CA GLN A 228 26.08 10.14 0.51
C GLN A 228 26.45 11.56 0.96
N HIS A 229 27.44 11.73 1.84
CA HIS A 229 27.91 13.04 2.27
C HIS A 229 28.77 13.80 1.24
N PHE A 230 29.17 13.15 0.14
CA PHE A 230 29.95 13.78 -0.94
C PHE A 230 29.09 14.25 -2.13
N GLU A 231 27.83 13.82 -2.20
CA GLU A 231 26.87 14.17 -3.25
C GLU A 231 25.71 15.03 -2.71
N ASP A 232 26.01 16.12 -1.98
CA ASP A 232 24.99 17.13 -1.69
C ASP A 232 24.74 18.01 -2.93
N ASN A 233 23.83 17.56 -3.80
CA ASN A 233 23.03 18.46 -4.63
C ASN A 233 21.56 18.32 -4.19
N PRO A 234 20.90 19.37 -3.66
CA PRO A 234 19.58 19.24 -3.08
C PRO A 234 18.52 19.33 -4.18
N ASP A 235 18.11 18.18 -4.72
CA ASP A 235 16.80 18.03 -5.37
C ASP A 235 16.41 16.54 -5.41
N ILE A 236 15.91 16.02 -4.29
CA ILE A 236 15.08 14.80 -4.30
C ILE A 236 13.65 15.23 -3.98
N TYR A 237 12.95 15.65 -5.03
CA TYR A 237 11.49 15.56 -5.07
C TYR A 237 11.16 14.12 -5.47
N PHE A 238 10.48 13.39 -4.58
CA PHE A 238 9.91 12.08 -4.92
C PHE A 238 8.74 12.33 -5.90
N ASP A 239 9.01 12.27 -7.20
CA ASP A 239 7.94 12.28 -8.21
C ASP A 239 7.63 10.85 -8.67
N ALA A 240 6.37 10.49 -8.50
CA ALA A 240 5.84 9.15 -8.65
C ALA A 240 5.21 8.98 -10.03
N HIS A 241 5.96 9.18 -11.12
CA HIS A 241 5.48 8.76 -12.44
C HIS A 241 6.63 8.31 -13.34
N GLY A 242 6.71 6.99 -13.54
CA GLY A 242 7.52 6.41 -14.60
C GLY A 242 7.03 6.87 -15.96
N LYS A 243 7.84 7.68 -16.65
CA LYS A 243 7.92 7.74 -18.11
C LYS A 243 9.30 8.20 -18.55
N ASP A 244 9.85 7.41 -19.44
CA ASP A 244 11.13 7.53 -20.13
C ASP A 244 11.25 8.87 -20.89
N PHE A 245 12.36 9.59 -20.75
CA PHE A 245 12.74 10.62 -21.73
C PHE A 245 14.26 10.75 -21.85
N SER A 246 14.71 10.51 -23.08
CA SER A 246 16.07 10.62 -23.58
C SER A 246 16.67 12.02 -23.40
N VAL A 247 17.91 12.04 -22.93
CA VAL A 247 18.80 13.19 -22.77
C VAL A 247 19.12 13.84 -24.12
N HIS A 248 18.87 15.15 -24.23
CA HIS A 248 19.67 16.02 -25.10
C HIS A 248 20.14 17.24 -24.28
N SER A 249 21.43 17.21 -23.98
CA SER A 249 22.20 18.25 -23.32
C SER A 249 22.46 19.42 -24.27
N HIS A 250 22.21 20.64 -23.83
CA HIS A 250 23.09 21.78 -24.15
C HIS A 250 23.06 22.78 -22.99
N ALA A 251 24.21 22.87 -22.32
CA ALA A 251 24.57 23.95 -21.43
C ALA A 251 24.82 25.24 -22.24
N GLN A 252 24.46 26.41 -21.71
CA GLN A 252 25.41 27.48 -21.35
C GLN A 252 24.69 28.71 -20.73
N GLU A 253 25.35 29.29 -19.74
CA GLU A 253 24.97 30.37 -18.84
C GLU A 253 24.92 31.80 -19.44
N GLN A 254 24.11 32.64 -18.77
CA GLN A 254 24.31 34.06 -18.37
C GLN A 254 24.66 35.14 -19.43
N HIS A 255 23.86 36.22 -19.55
CA HIS A 255 23.94 37.47 -18.75
C HIS A 255 22.93 38.54 -19.24
N GLU A 256 22.62 39.50 -18.37
CA GLU A 256 21.58 40.53 -18.45
C GLU A 256 22.06 41.83 -19.18
N ARG A 257 21.08 42.56 -19.76
CA ARG A 257 20.96 44.02 -20.01
C ARG A 257 21.41 44.73 -21.32
N ILE A 258 20.38 45.40 -21.88
CA ILE A 258 20.29 46.78 -22.40
C ILE A 258 20.47 47.04 -23.92
N THR A 259 19.33 47.46 -24.51
CA THR A 259 19.07 48.28 -25.74
C THR A 259 19.90 48.02 -26.99
N THR A 260 19.30 47.73 -28.14
CA THR A 260 18.62 48.75 -28.96
C THR A 260 17.74 48.09 -30.02
N LYS A 261 16.60 48.72 -30.30
CA LYS A 261 15.79 48.47 -31.51
C LYS A 261 16.60 48.89 -32.73
N GLU A 262 16.59 48.06 -33.76
CA GLU A 262 16.46 48.56 -35.14
C GLU A 262 15.79 47.50 -36.01
N ASP A 263 14.59 47.86 -36.47
CA ASP A 263 13.85 47.17 -37.51
C ASP A 263 14.59 47.37 -38.84
N THR A 264 14.82 46.29 -39.60
CA THR A 264 14.82 46.43 -41.05
C THR A 264 14.25 45.16 -41.69
N SER A 265 13.20 45.37 -42.45
CA SER A 265 12.35 44.38 -43.06
C SER A 265 12.75 44.10 -44.51
N THR A 266 12.59 42.82 -44.89
CA THR A 266 12.16 42.30 -46.22
C THR A 266 13.11 42.38 -47.43
N PRO A 267 12.88 41.65 -48.55
CA PRO A 267 12.01 40.45 -48.75
C PRO A 267 12.58 39.35 -49.70
N SER A 268 11.83 38.23 -49.72
CA SER A 268 11.42 37.44 -50.90
C SER A 268 12.41 36.51 -51.61
N ASN A 269 12.02 35.23 -51.71
CA ASN A 269 11.42 34.63 -52.93
C ASN A 269 11.23 33.12 -52.69
N ASN A 270 9.99 32.62 -52.71
CA ASN A 270 9.38 31.81 -53.79
C ASN A 270 9.80 30.32 -53.73
N ILE A 271 8.98 29.27 -53.95
CA ILE A 271 7.64 29.06 -54.53
C ILE A 271 7.27 27.57 -54.31
N MET A 272 5.95 27.25 -54.29
CA MET A 272 5.22 25.96 -54.52
C MET A 272 5.77 24.65 -53.92
N GLY A 273 5.00 23.83 -53.22
CA GLY A 273 3.65 23.28 -53.46
C GLY A 273 3.68 21.88 -52.82
N THR A 274 2.65 21.32 -52.21
CA THR A 274 1.44 20.81 -52.87
C THR A 274 0.46 20.26 -51.81
N THR A 275 -0.82 20.56 -52.03
CA THR A 275 -2.03 19.73 -51.83
C THR A 275 -2.44 19.19 -50.45
N LEU A 276 -3.68 19.59 -50.13
CA LEU A 276 -4.57 19.37 -48.99
C LEU A 276 -5.37 18.03 -49.13
N PRO A 277 -6.31 17.68 -48.23
CA PRO A 277 -6.34 16.50 -47.38
C PRO A 277 -7.30 15.38 -47.86
N VAL A 278 -7.23 14.19 -47.25
CA VAL A 278 -8.32 13.20 -47.33
C VAL A 278 -8.95 13.00 -45.95
N VAL A 279 -10.20 13.42 -45.87
CA VAL A 279 -11.15 13.18 -44.78
C VAL A 279 -11.77 11.80 -44.96
N GLY A 280 -11.94 11.07 -43.85
CA GLY A 280 -13.14 10.27 -43.62
C GLY A 280 -13.07 8.77 -43.92
N SER A 281 -12.92 7.98 -42.87
CA SER A 281 -13.56 6.65 -42.80
C SER A 281 -13.93 6.33 -41.35
N VAL A 282 -15.16 6.68 -40.97
CA VAL A 282 -15.79 6.24 -39.72
C VAL A 282 -16.90 5.23 -40.09
N PHE A 283 -17.03 4.20 -39.26
CA PHE A 283 -18.15 3.24 -39.13
C PHE A 283 -18.28 2.07 -40.11
N THR A 284 -17.69 0.90 -39.76
CA THR A 284 -18.27 -0.43 -40.07
C THR A 284 -17.85 -1.54 -39.08
N MET A 285 -18.04 -1.39 -37.76
CA MET A 285 -17.83 -2.52 -36.83
C MET A 285 -18.99 -2.84 -35.87
N SER A 286 -20.12 -2.12 -35.93
CA SER A 286 -21.22 -2.32 -34.98
C SER A 286 -22.24 -3.41 -35.38
N LEU A 287 -22.10 -4.05 -36.55
CA LEU A 287 -23.06 -5.06 -37.03
C LEU A 287 -22.69 -6.51 -36.69
N LEU A 288 -21.44 -6.80 -36.31
CA LEU A 288 -21.02 -8.16 -35.95
C LEU A 288 -21.34 -8.52 -34.49
N TYR A 289 -21.53 -7.53 -33.61
CA TYR A 289 -21.79 -7.79 -32.19
C TYR A 289 -23.21 -8.33 -31.91
N ARG A 290 -24.20 -8.07 -32.78
CA ARG A 290 -25.59 -8.52 -32.58
C ARG A 290 -25.87 -9.95 -33.04
N VAL A 291 -24.94 -10.59 -33.77
CA VAL A 291 -25.12 -11.96 -34.27
C VAL A 291 -24.59 -13.01 -33.28
N ILE A 292 -23.60 -12.66 -32.45
CA ILE A 292 -22.93 -13.62 -31.55
C ILE A 292 -23.73 -13.85 -30.24
N ILE A 293 -24.53 -12.87 -29.78
CA ILE A 293 -25.28 -13.00 -28.51
C ILE A 293 -26.57 -13.83 -28.65
N LYS A 294 -27.00 -14.20 -29.87
CA LYS A 294 -28.20 -15.04 -30.04
C LYS A 294 -27.94 -16.54 -30.00
N ASN A 295 -26.70 -17.01 -29.85
CA ASN A 295 -26.34 -18.44 -29.87
C ASN A 295 -25.40 -18.88 -28.74
N LEU A 296 -25.49 -18.26 -27.55
CA LEU A 296 -24.84 -18.74 -26.31
C LEU A 296 -25.83 -18.77 -25.16
#